data_AF-A0AAE1W3A8-F1
#
_entry.id   AF-A0AAE1W3A8-F1
#
_cell.length_a   1.000
_cell.length_b   1.000
_cell.length_c   1.000
_cell.angle_alpha   90.00
_cell.angle_beta   90.00
_cell.angle_gamma   90.00
#
_symmetry.space_group_name_H-M   'P 1'
#
loop_
_entity.id
_entity.type
_entity.pdbx_description
1 polymer ?
#
loop_
_entity_poly.entity_id
_entity_poly.type
_entity_poly.pdbx_seq_one_letter_code
_entity_poly.pdbx_strand_id
1 'polypeptide(L)'
;MKKLVKDLGLLVEKIDTCNNSCMLYWKDDVDLEYCKFFGDARYKPSREQDPHQKQSPYVVLRYLSLTPYLQRLYSSRATTDHMTWHATHQIEEGSMCHPSDAEAWKNCVIFGWAFA
;
A
#
# COMPACT_ATOMS: atom_id res chain seq x y z
N MET A 1 7.84 4.25 -15.30
CA MET A 1 7.35 3.68 -14.03
C MET A 1 7.34 2.15 -13.98
N LYS A 2 6.65 1.43 -14.88
CA LYS A 2 6.52 -0.05 -14.77
C LYS A 2 7.86 -0.82 -14.71
N LYS A 3 8.89 -0.38 -15.45
CA LYS A 3 10.23 -1.00 -15.41
C LYS A 3 10.92 -0.79 -14.05
N LEU A 4 11.09 0.47 -13.62
CA LEU A 4 11.68 0.82 -12.33
C LEU A 4 11.02 0.11 -11.13
N VAL A 5 9.70 0.04 -11.12
CA VAL A 5 8.96 -0.62 -10.04
C VAL A 5 9.21 -2.14 -10.04
N LYS A 6 9.30 -2.74 -11.22
CA LYS A 6 9.67 -4.16 -11.38
C LYS A 6 11.12 -4.42 -10.95
N ASP A 7 12.03 -3.52 -11.30
CA ASP A 7 13.46 -3.62 -10.97
C ASP A 7 13.70 -3.50 -9.45
N LEU A 8 12.89 -2.69 -8.76
CA LEU A 8 12.87 -2.59 -7.29
C LEU A 8 12.16 -3.77 -6.60
N GLY A 9 11.60 -4.72 -7.36
CA GLY A 9 10.86 -5.86 -6.82
C GLY A 9 9.54 -5.47 -6.13
N LEU A 10 9.01 -4.29 -6.41
CA LEU A 10 7.74 -3.82 -5.88
C LEU A 10 6.60 -4.40 -6.71
N LEU A 11 5.66 -5.07 -6.05
CA LEU A 11 4.43 -5.54 -6.67
C LEU A 11 3.48 -4.35 -6.86
N VAL A 12 2.93 -4.20 -8.07
CA VAL A 12 1.90 -3.18 -8.36
C VAL A 12 0.56 -3.85 -8.35
N GLU A 13 -0.24 -3.53 -7.36
CA GLU A 13 -1.65 -3.85 -7.31
C GLU A 13 -2.45 -2.74 -8.00
N LYS A 14 -3.49 -3.13 -8.73
CA LYS A 14 -4.43 -2.20 -9.35
C LYS A 14 -5.75 -2.31 -8.61
N ILE A 15 -6.23 -1.18 -8.11
CA ILE A 15 -7.51 -1.09 -7.44
C ILE A 15 -8.35 -0.10 -8.21
N ASP A 16 -9.56 -0.50 -8.55
CA ASP A 16 -10.48 0.40 -9.23
C ASP A 16 -11.01 1.41 -8.22
N THR A 17 -11.24 2.64 -8.68
CA THR A 17 -11.82 3.68 -7.84
C THR A 17 -13.02 4.29 -8.54
N CYS A 18 -13.91 4.87 -7.75
CA CYS A 18 -14.96 5.69 -8.33
C CYS A 18 -14.35 6.86 -9.12
N ASN A 19 -15.06 7.34 -10.13
CA ASN A 19 -14.69 8.50 -10.94
C ASN A 19 -14.35 9.74 -10.09
N ASN A 20 -15.13 9.98 -9.02
CA ASN A 20 -14.91 11.09 -8.09
C ASN A 20 -13.91 10.77 -6.97
N SER A 21 -13.25 9.60 -7.00
CA SER A 21 -12.37 9.10 -5.95
C SER A 21 -13.02 9.04 -4.54
N CYS A 22 -14.37 8.97 -4.47
CA CYS A 22 -15.14 8.79 -3.22
C CYS A 22 -14.79 7.48 -2.50
N MET A 23 -14.38 6.47 -3.25
CA MET A 23 -14.39 5.08 -2.82
C MET A 23 -13.42 4.24 -3.64
N LEU A 24 -12.84 3.24 -2.98
CA LEU A 24 -12.04 2.17 -3.59
C LEU A 24 -12.88 0.91 -3.68
N TYR A 25 -12.85 0.24 -4.84
CA TYR A 25 -13.46 -1.09 -5.01
C TYR A 25 -12.46 -2.15 -4.51
N TRP A 26 -12.30 -2.25 -3.18
CA TRP A 26 -11.33 -3.11 -2.50
C TRP A 26 -12.04 -3.97 -1.43
N LYS A 27 -11.62 -5.24 -1.25
CA LYS A 27 -12.08 -6.16 -0.18
C LYS A 27 -13.58 -6.42 -0.35
N ASP A 28 -14.39 -6.01 0.63
CA ASP A 28 -15.82 -6.27 0.68
C ASP A 28 -16.57 -5.55 -0.45
N ASP A 29 -15.91 -4.58 -1.08
CA ASP A 29 -16.48 -3.71 -2.10
C ASP A 29 -16.01 -4.06 -3.53
N VAL A 30 -15.34 -5.20 -3.71
CA VAL A 30 -14.77 -5.61 -4.99
C VAL A 30 -15.82 -5.93 -6.05
N ASP A 31 -17.01 -6.36 -5.65
CA ASP A 31 -18.10 -6.76 -6.56
C ASP A 31 -19.09 -5.63 -6.86
N LEU A 32 -18.87 -4.44 -6.28
CA LEU A 32 -19.74 -3.30 -6.52
C LEU A 32 -19.50 -2.70 -7.91
N GLU A 33 -20.59 -2.41 -8.59
CA GLU A 33 -20.60 -1.72 -9.88
C GLU A 33 -20.89 -0.22 -9.74
N TYR A 34 -21.32 0.24 -8.57
CA TYR A 34 -21.72 1.62 -8.29
C TYR A 34 -21.10 2.14 -6.98
N CYS A 35 -20.70 3.42 -6.93
CA CYS A 35 -20.18 4.04 -5.69
C CYS A 35 -21.29 4.12 -4.64
N LYS A 36 -21.01 3.67 -3.41
CA LYS A 36 -21.94 3.74 -2.28
C LYS A 36 -22.38 5.16 -1.90
N PHE A 37 -21.54 6.15 -2.18
CA PHE A 37 -21.76 7.54 -1.76
C PHE A 37 -22.56 8.36 -2.77
N PHE A 38 -22.26 8.20 -4.07
CA PHE A 38 -22.83 9.05 -5.13
C PHE A 38 -23.59 8.26 -6.21
N GLY A 39 -23.57 6.92 -6.18
CA GLY A 39 -24.22 6.08 -7.19
C GLY A 39 -23.52 6.08 -8.56
N ASP A 40 -22.35 6.69 -8.67
CA ASP A 40 -21.58 6.74 -9.92
C ASP A 40 -21.17 5.34 -10.37
N ALA A 41 -21.25 5.09 -11.67
CA ALA A 41 -20.84 3.82 -12.27
C ALA A 41 -19.32 3.61 -12.16
N ARG A 42 -18.91 2.36 -11.89
CA ARG A 42 -17.51 1.94 -11.88
C ARG A 42 -16.88 1.91 -13.27
N TYR A 43 -17.63 1.43 -14.25
CA TYR A 43 -17.15 1.14 -15.60
C TYR A 43 -17.63 2.15 -16.64
N LYS A 44 -16.77 2.46 -17.61
CA LYS A 44 -17.11 3.27 -18.77
C LYS A 44 -18.10 2.51 -19.65
N PRO A 45 -19.06 3.20 -20.30
CA PRO A 45 -19.97 2.56 -21.24
C PRO A 45 -19.18 1.92 -22.38
N SER A 46 -19.50 0.65 -22.69
CA SER A 46 -18.90 -0.06 -23.82
C SER A 46 -19.32 0.62 -25.13
N ARG A 47 -18.37 0.82 -26.04
CA ARG A 47 -18.65 1.38 -27.37
C ARG A 47 -19.23 0.34 -28.33
N GLU A 48 -18.97 -0.93 -28.06
CA GLU A 48 -19.44 -2.06 -28.85
C GLU A 48 -20.24 -3.00 -27.94
N GLN A 49 -21.39 -3.48 -28.43
CA GLN A 49 -22.19 -4.52 -27.76
C GLN A 49 -21.53 -5.90 -27.92
N ASP A 50 -20.20 -5.97 -27.79
CA ASP A 50 -19.51 -7.25 -27.75
C ASP A 50 -19.60 -7.77 -26.31
N PRO A 51 -20.36 -8.85 -26.05
CA PRO A 51 -20.48 -9.44 -24.72
C PRO A 51 -19.16 -9.96 -24.16
N HIS A 52 -18.10 -10.07 -24.97
CA HIS A 52 -16.76 -10.47 -24.53
C HIS A 52 -15.83 -9.29 -24.22
N GLN A 53 -16.26 -8.04 -24.44
CA GLN A 53 -15.41 -6.89 -24.19
C GLN A 53 -15.26 -6.64 -22.67
N LYS A 54 -14.01 -6.68 -22.20
CA LYS A 54 -13.69 -6.43 -20.79
C LYS A 54 -14.04 -5.00 -20.43
N GLN A 55 -14.92 -4.82 -19.45
CA GLN A 55 -15.33 -3.51 -18.96
C GLN A 55 -14.11 -2.74 -18.40
N SER A 56 -13.95 -1.49 -18.84
CA SER A 56 -12.87 -0.62 -18.38
C SER A 56 -13.38 0.28 -17.26
N PRO A 57 -12.77 0.28 -16.06
CA PRO A 57 -13.13 1.21 -14.99
C PRO A 57 -12.85 2.66 -15.40
N TYR A 58 -13.52 3.61 -14.76
CA TYR A 58 -13.28 5.04 -14.95
C TYR A 58 -11.87 5.45 -14.49
N VAL A 59 -11.53 5.07 -13.27
CA VAL A 59 -10.27 5.42 -12.61
C VAL A 59 -9.65 4.15 -11.98
N VAL A 60 -8.32 4.03 -12.09
CA VAL A 60 -7.55 2.92 -11.54
C VAL A 60 -6.43 3.49 -10.68
N LEU A 61 -6.50 3.23 -9.38
CA LEU A 61 -5.41 3.47 -8.44
C LEU A 61 -4.37 2.36 -8.57
N ARG A 62 -3.09 2.72 -8.48
CA ARG A 62 -1.98 1.78 -8.46
C ARG A 62 -1.36 1.80 -7.07
N TYR A 63 -1.54 0.71 -6.34
CA TYR A 63 -0.95 0.51 -5.04
C TYR A 63 0.37 -0.25 -5.19
N LEU A 64 1.41 0.22 -4.49
CA LEU A 64 2.71 -0.45 -4.43
C LEU A 64 2.75 -1.26 -3.14
N SER A 65 2.76 -2.58 -3.24
CA SER A 65 2.76 -3.45 -2.06
C SER A 65 4.07 -3.26 -1.30
N LEU A 66 4.01 -2.59 -0.15
CA LEU A 66 5.18 -2.26 0.66
C LEU A 66 5.74 -3.47 1.38
N THR A 67 4.91 -4.44 1.74
CA THR A 67 5.29 -5.62 2.53
C THR A 67 6.49 -6.40 1.98
N PRO A 68 6.51 -6.87 0.71
CA PRO A 68 7.67 -7.62 0.19
C PRO A 68 8.93 -6.76 0.11
N TYR A 69 8.79 -5.45 -0.10
CA TYR A 69 9.91 -4.52 -0.14
C TYR A 69 10.48 -4.29 1.26
N LEU A 70 9.63 -4.07 2.26
CA LEU A 70 10.06 -3.96 3.66
C LEU A 70 10.73 -5.25 4.12
N GLN A 71 10.14 -6.43 3.85
CA GLN A 71 10.78 -7.72 4.17
C GLN A 71 12.21 -7.83 3.60
N ARG A 72 12.41 -7.41 2.35
CA ARG A 72 13.75 -7.36 1.74
C ARG A 72 14.69 -6.37 2.44
N LEU A 73 14.22 -5.17 2.78
CA LEU A 73 15.02 -4.17 3.51
C LEU A 73 15.46 -4.68 4.88
N TYR A 74 14.56 -5.36 5.61
CA TYR A 74 14.87 -5.95 6.92
C TYR A 74 15.77 -7.18 6.82
N SER A 75 15.74 -7.92 5.71
CA SER A 75 16.58 -9.11 5.49
C SER A 75 17.99 -8.80 5.00
N SER A 76 18.22 -7.62 4.42
CA SER A 76 19.51 -7.23 3.85
C SER A 76 20.44 -6.69 4.93
N ARG A 77 21.55 -7.39 5.20
CA ARG A 77 22.54 -7.00 6.22
C ARG A 77 23.06 -5.56 6.09
N ALA A 78 23.12 -5.03 4.87
CA ALA A 78 23.56 -3.64 4.63
C ALA A 78 22.54 -2.59 5.12
N THR A 79 21.27 -2.96 5.23
CA THR A 79 20.17 -2.07 5.62
C THR A 79 19.55 -2.44 6.96
N THR A 80 19.70 -3.69 7.41
CA THR A 80 19.12 -4.20 8.67
C THR A 80 19.48 -3.31 9.85
N ASP A 81 20.76 -2.95 10.03
CA ASP A 81 21.20 -2.14 11.17
C ASP A 81 20.46 -0.80 11.26
N HIS A 82 20.25 -0.13 10.12
CA HIS A 82 19.47 1.11 10.05
C HIS A 82 17.97 0.88 10.28
N MET A 83 17.44 -0.22 9.75
CA MET A 83 16.01 -0.56 9.88
C MET A 83 15.65 -0.99 11.31
N THR A 84 16.54 -1.66 12.05
CA THR A 84 16.33 -2.11 13.43
C THR A 84 16.84 -1.14 14.49
N TRP A 85 17.52 -0.07 14.09
CA TRP A 85 18.13 0.90 15.00
C TRP A 85 17.15 1.40 16.06
N HIS A 86 15.91 1.70 15.65
CA HIS A 86 14.84 2.18 16.52
C HIS A 86 14.47 1.25 17.71
N ALA A 87 14.84 -0.03 17.63
CA ALA A 87 14.59 -1.03 18.68
C ALA A 87 15.86 -1.36 19.49
N THR A 88 17.04 -1.11 18.94
CA THR A 88 18.33 -1.48 19.55
C THR A 88 19.08 -0.29 20.13
N HIS A 89 18.70 0.95 19.80
CA HIS A 89 19.37 2.13 20.32
C HIS A 89 19.04 2.37 21.79
N GLN A 90 20.00 2.92 22.52
CA GLN A 90 19.79 3.32 23.90
C GLN A 90 19.13 4.70 23.90
N ILE A 91 17.99 4.80 24.59
CA ILE A 91 17.32 6.07 24.85
C ILE A 91 18.02 6.71 26.04
N GLU A 92 18.54 7.92 25.88
CA GLU A 92 18.99 8.72 27.02
C GLU A 92 17.76 9.29 27.74
N GLU A 93 17.63 9.01 29.05
CA GLU A 93 16.51 9.51 29.85
C GLU A 93 16.47 11.05 29.82
N GLY A 94 15.35 11.60 29.34
CA GLY A 94 15.08 13.04 29.38
C GLY A 94 15.40 13.82 28.11
N SER A 95 15.90 13.18 27.04
CA SER A 95 16.15 13.84 25.75
C SER A 95 15.58 13.04 24.57
N MET A 96 14.92 13.72 23.64
CA MET A 96 14.49 13.12 22.37
C MET A 96 15.66 13.17 21.39
N CYS A 97 16.43 12.09 21.32
CA CYS A 97 17.60 11.98 20.45
C CYS A 97 17.21 11.66 19.00
N HIS A 98 16.02 11.07 18.79
CA HIS A 98 15.49 10.76 17.47
C HIS A 98 13.95 10.82 17.43
N PRO A 99 13.32 11.10 16.27
CA PRO A 99 11.85 11.08 16.14
C PRO A 99 11.18 9.74 16.53
N SER A 100 11.93 8.63 16.52
CA SER A 100 11.45 7.31 17.00
C SER A 100 11.20 7.27 18.52
N ASP A 101 11.77 8.20 19.27
CA ASP A 101 11.59 8.29 20.73
C ASP A 101 10.25 8.94 21.08
N ALA A 102 9.55 9.51 20.09
CA ALA A 102 8.26 10.14 20.27
C ALA A 102 7.17 9.09 20.57
N GLU A 103 6.20 9.48 21.41
CA GLU A 103 5.05 8.66 21.84
C GLU A 103 4.35 7.94 20.67
N ALA A 104 4.26 8.59 19.51
CA ALA A 104 3.61 8.07 18.32
C ALA A 104 4.27 6.78 17.75
N TRP A 105 5.57 6.59 17.98
CA TRP A 105 6.32 5.46 17.43
C TRP A 105 6.27 4.20 18.30
N LYS A 106 5.77 4.29 19.54
CA LYS A 106 5.59 3.13 20.43
C LYS A 106 4.72 2.03 19.81
N ASN A 107 3.80 2.40 18.91
CA ASN A 107 2.89 1.46 18.23
C ASN A 107 3.47 0.87 16.93
N CYS A 108 4.58 1.37 16.41
CA CYS A 108 5.21 0.86 15.18
C CYS A 108 6.00 -0.45 15.39
N VAL A 109 6.28 -0.83 16.65
CA VAL A 109 7.11 -2.00 17.02
C VAL A 109 6.42 -3.35 16.74
N ILE A 110 5.12 -3.37 16.41
CA ILE A 110 4.31 -4.60 16.32
C ILE A 110 4.68 -5.51 15.13
N PHE A 111 5.48 -5.07 14.16
CA PHE A 111 5.87 -5.89 13.00
C PHE A 111 7.11 -6.79 13.22
N GLY A 112 7.65 -6.87 14.44
CA GLY A 112 8.87 -7.64 14.75
C GLY A 112 8.68 -9.12 15.14
N TRP A 113 7.44 -9.60 15.36
CA TRP A 113 7.18 -10.94 15.94
C TRP A 113 6.67 -11.98 14.94
N ALA A 114 7.15 -11.97 13.69
CA ALA A 114 6.78 -12.98 12.69
C ALA A 114 7.95 -13.61 11.92
N PHE A 115 9.20 -13.25 12.24
CA PHE A 115 10.40 -13.79 11.58
C PHE A 115 11.55 -14.04 12.55
N ALA A 116 11.26 -14.66 13.69
CA ALA A 116 12.23 -15.35 14.54
C ALA A 116 11.77 -16.80 14.75
#